data_AF-A0AAJ5WL10-F1
#
_entry.id   AF-A0AAJ5WL10-F1
#
_cell.length_a   1.000
_cell.length_b   1.000
_cell.length_c   1.000
_cell.angle_alpha   90.00
_cell.angle_beta   90.00
_cell.angle_gamma   90.00
#
_symmetry.space_group_name_H-M   'P 1'
#
loop_
_entity.id
_entity.type
_entity.pdbx_description
1 polymer ?
#
loop_
_entity_poly.entity_id
_entity_poly.type
_entity_poly.pdbx_seq_one_letter_code
_entity_poly.pdbx_strand_id
1 'polypeptide(L)'
;MKKIFFPLILLCLTSTLHAQHPSVYTIKADSVKITNSPGIAELILENNTKDIPGFLLNKGRGRTIFKRPSQLNDSTLVIGNDTFLIRGSARLWTVSGNAGTDPANDFLGTFNNVGFTVRANNMPKLGFARDARPFQLTATGMHMPTGAISLTSSSAASTEITFGATGIITTTDTVTTAGTIFPLGTSNAQASSGSMNGLNITGQLLDTAGDGNYTAFLISGSIDQGAQGTGIVRGLYLNETINNANHYHALEVARGKTVLKDTLTLSTGIAKSDTASYKPVAADAAGNFYKMTAWNTTVNRKSASVTGSSYSIPADIDVVLVNYAAGQATITLPIGTLDREITIKNLSNANTVVLSGLDASETGSIGTHGTITVKYTGDAWVGISKY
;
A
#
# COMPACT_ATOMS: atom_id res chain seq x y z
N MET A 1 116.13 53.96 -54.10
CA MET A 1 114.79 54.47 -54.44
C MET A 1 113.64 53.47 -54.15
N LYS A 2 113.86 52.14 -54.11
CA LYS A 2 112.79 51.14 -53.85
C LYS A 2 112.20 51.12 -52.41
N LYS A 3 112.87 51.71 -51.43
CA LYS A 3 112.44 51.67 -50.00
C LYS A 3 111.38 52.73 -49.62
N ILE A 4 111.12 53.70 -50.50
CA ILE A 4 110.13 54.78 -50.25
C ILE A 4 108.72 54.39 -50.76
N PHE A 5 108.61 53.43 -51.68
CA PHE A 5 107.32 53.03 -52.25
C PHE A 5 106.43 52.26 -51.28
N PHE A 6 107.01 51.48 -50.37
CA PHE A 6 106.26 50.67 -49.41
C PHE A 6 105.43 51.50 -48.40
N PRO A 7 105.98 52.54 -47.72
CA PRO A 7 105.17 53.37 -46.83
C PRO A 7 104.11 54.18 -47.58
N LEU A 8 104.36 54.55 -48.84
CA LEU A 8 103.38 55.27 -49.66
C LEU A 8 102.18 54.39 -50.02
N ILE A 9 102.41 53.12 -50.37
CA ILE A 9 101.35 52.13 -50.60
C ILE A 9 100.56 51.88 -49.30
N LEU A 10 101.24 51.78 -48.15
CA LEU A 10 100.59 51.62 -46.86
C LEU A 10 99.71 52.83 -46.49
N LEU A 11 100.16 54.05 -46.82
CA LEU A 11 99.41 55.28 -46.60
C LEU A 11 98.19 55.41 -47.53
N CYS A 12 98.27 54.88 -48.75
CA CYS A 12 97.11 54.81 -49.65
C CYS A 12 96.09 53.73 -49.25
N LEU A 13 96.50 52.69 -48.53
CA LEU A 13 95.59 51.64 -48.04
C LEU A 13 94.78 52.11 -46.81
N THR A 14 95.31 53.02 -45.99
CA THR A 14 94.58 53.53 -44.80
C THR A 14 93.40 54.43 -45.17
N SER A 15 93.45 55.12 -46.32
CA SER A 15 92.30 55.92 -46.81
C SER A 15 91.16 55.04 -47.36
N THR A 16 91.44 53.82 -47.82
CA THR A 16 90.38 52.87 -48.25
C THR A 16 89.68 52.13 -47.12
N LEU A 17 90.21 52.17 -45.89
CA LEU A 17 89.63 51.47 -44.73
C LEU A 17 88.43 52.20 -44.08
N HIS A 18 88.04 53.38 -44.58
CA HIS A 18 86.91 54.16 -44.05
C HIS A 18 85.56 53.82 -44.72
N ALA A 19 85.50 52.81 -45.59
CA ALA A 19 84.31 52.51 -46.41
C ALA A 19 83.23 51.66 -45.74
N GLN A 20 83.34 51.32 -44.46
CA GLN A 20 82.25 50.67 -43.71
C GLN A 20 81.51 51.68 -42.84
N HIS A 21 81.01 52.75 -43.46
CA HIS A 21 79.99 53.54 -42.80
C HIS A 21 78.69 52.73 -42.90
N PRO A 22 78.10 52.23 -41.79
CA PRO A 22 76.76 51.65 -41.86
C PRO A 22 75.84 52.75 -42.41
N SER A 23 75.32 52.56 -43.61
CA SER A 23 74.41 53.50 -44.24
C SER A 23 73.11 53.51 -43.46
N VAL A 24 73.02 54.39 -42.46
CA VAL A 24 71.77 54.64 -41.73
C VAL A 24 70.90 55.53 -42.62
N TYR A 25 70.11 54.90 -43.48
CA TYR A 25 69.06 55.60 -44.23
C TYR A 25 68.07 56.18 -43.22
N THR A 26 67.97 57.51 -43.19
CA THR A 26 67.16 58.23 -42.19
C THR A 26 66.07 59.02 -42.90
N ILE A 27 64.82 58.78 -42.54
CA ILE A 27 63.69 59.65 -42.91
C ILE A 27 63.58 60.71 -41.81
N LYS A 28 63.76 61.99 -42.17
CA LYS A 28 63.61 63.13 -41.25
C LYS A 28 62.29 63.83 -41.55
N ALA A 29 61.22 63.41 -40.90
CA ALA A 29 59.91 64.04 -41.00
C ALA A 29 59.14 63.83 -39.69
N ASP A 30 58.33 64.81 -39.28
CA ASP A 30 57.45 64.69 -38.10
C ASP A 30 56.28 63.73 -38.35
N SER A 31 55.89 63.57 -39.61
CA SER A 31 54.84 62.65 -40.05
C SER A 31 55.18 62.10 -41.42
N VAL A 32 55.09 60.78 -41.57
CA VAL A 32 55.26 60.07 -42.84
C VAL A 32 53.88 59.61 -43.29
N LYS A 33 53.37 60.22 -44.36
CA LYS A 33 52.12 59.80 -45.01
C LYS A 33 52.44 58.92 -46.20
N ILE A 34 51.99 57.67 -46.18
CA ILE A 34 52.15 56.72 -47.27
C ILE A 34 50.77 56.56 -47.91
N THR A 35 50.64 57.00 -49.16
CA THR A 35 49.40 56.89 -49.92
C THR A 35 49.69 56.35 -51.31
N ASN A 36 48.77 55.52 -51.78
CA ASN A 36 48.70 55.03 -53.14
C ASN A 36 47.30 55.37 -53.64
N SER A 37 47.17 55.87 -54.87
CA SER A 37 45.87 56.12 -55.52
C SER A 37 45.93 55.54 -56.92
N PRO A 38 45.04 54.62 -57.31
CA PRO A 38 43.83 54.16 -56.61
C PRO A 38 44.05 52.94 -55.67
N GLY A 39 45.29 52.50 -55.44
CA GLY A 39 45.59 51.23 -54.75
C GLY A 39 45.76 51.29 -53.23
N ILE A 40 46.08 50.15 -52.63
CA ILE A 40 46.49 50.04 -51.22
C ILE A 40 47.94 50.53 -51.09
N ALA A 41 48.19 51.35 -50.08
CA ALA A 41 49.53 51.75 -49.69
C ALA A 41 49.97 50.89 -48.50
N GLU A 42 51.07 50.18 -48.62
CA GLU A 42 51.59 49.30 -47.57
C GLU A 42 52.95 49.81 -47.08
N LEU A 43 53.15 49.80 -45.76
CA LEU A 43 54.46 50.00 -45.14
C LEU A 43 55.00 48.64 -44.70
N ILE A 44 55.97 48.13 -45.46
CA ILE A 44 56.67 46.90 -45.11
C ILE A 44 57.94 47.29 -44.33
N LEU A 45 57.97 46.94 -43.04
CA LEU A 45 59.15 47.13 -42.17
C LEU A 45 59.89 45.80 -42.02
N GLU A 46 60.86 45.56 -42.89
CA GLU A 46 61.75 44.41 -42.80
C GLU A 46 63.03 44.79 -42.03
N ASN A 47 63.39 43.95 -41.05
CA ASN A 47 64.67 44.05 -40.35
C ASN A 47 65.49 42.78 -40.64
N ASN A 48 66.80 42.82 -40.41
CA ASN A 48 67.71 41.68 -40.53
C ASN A 48 67.33 40.49 -39.62
N THR A 49 66.40 40.68 -38.69
CA THR A 49 65.78 39.65 -37.86
C THR A 49 64.44 39.14 -38.41
N LYS A 50 64.25 39.15 -39.74
CA LYS A 50 62.99 38.76 -40.41
C LYS A 50 62.43 37.38 -39.99
N ASP A 51 63.29 36.49 -39.52
CA ASP A 51 62.91 35.15 -39.05
C ASP A 51 62.49 35.10 -37.55
N ILE A 52 62.37 36.26 -36.90
CA ILE A 52 61.87 36.37 -35.52
C ILE A 52 60.39 36.79 -35.55
N PRO A 53 59.43 35.84 -35.49
CA PRO A 53 58.03 36.17 -35.26
C PRO A 53 57.92 36.95 -33.95
N GLY A 54 57.35 38.14 -33.99
CA GLY A 54 57.30 39.03 -32.84
C GLY A 54 56.58 40.34 -33.13
N PHE A 55 56.62 41.25 -32.17
CA PHE A 55 56.00 42.57 -32.27
C PHE A 55 57.08 43.67 -32.24
N LEU A 56 56.74 44.86 -32.73
CA LEU A 56 57.59 46.04 -32.61
C LEU A 56 57.56 46.56 -31.16
N LEU A 57 58.64 46.32 -30.43
CA LEU A 57 58.83 46.81 -29.07
C LEU A 57 59.62 48.12 -29.07
N ASN A 58 59.06 49.17 -28.49
CA ASN A 58 59.80 50.39 -28.17
C ASN A 58 60.79 50.13 -27.02
N LYS A 59 62.10 50.31 -27.27
CA LYS A 59 63.19 50.17 -26.28
C LYS A 59 63.44 51.46 -25.49
N GLY A 60 62.61 52.49 -25.68
CA GLY A 60 62.86 53.85 -25.23
C GLY A 60 63.64 54.66 -26.26
N ARG A 61 63.68 55.99 -26.05
CA ARG A 61 64.37 56.96 -26.92
C ARG A 61 63.96 56.87 -28.40
N GLY A 62 62.70 56.50 -28.66
CA GLY A 62 62.13 56.42 -30.01
C GLY A 62 62.65 55.28 -30.88
N ARG A 63 63.32 54.27 -30.31
CA ARG A 63 63.84 53.12 -31.07
C ARG A 63 62.96 51.89 -30.89
N THR A 64 62.53 51.28 -31.99
CA THR A 64 61.78 50.02 -31.97
C THR A 64 62.66 48.85 -32.44
N ILE A 65 62.38 47.65 -31.93
CA ILE A 65 62.96 46.39 -32.43
C ILE A 65 61.87 45.33 -32.53
N PHE A 66 62.04 44.34 -33.41
CA PHE A 66 61.22 43.14 -33.36
C PHE A 66 61.67 42.26 -32.19
N LYS A 67 60.74 41.92 -31.30
CA LYS A 67 61.00 41.04 -30.15
C LYS A 67 59.88 40.02 -29.99
N ARG A 68 60.25 38.77 -29.68
CA ARG A 68 59.32 37.74 -29.20
C ARG A 68 58.82 38.11 -27.80
N PRO A 69 57.55 37.82 -27.46
CA PRO A 69 57.12 37.84 -26.05
C PRO A 69 58.05 36.98 -25.20
N SER A 70 58.43 37.48 -24.02
CA SER A 70 59.20 36.68 -23.07
C SER A 70 58.24 35.93 -22.17
N GLN A 71 58.33 34.61 -22.10
CA GLN A 71 57.55 33.85 -21.13
C GLN A 71 58.11 34.09 -19.72
N LEU A 72 57.27 34.56 -18.80
CA LEU A 72 57.63 34.68 -17.37
C LEU A 72 57.37 33.37 -16.63
N ASN A 73 56.26 32.72 -16.94
CA ASN A 73 55.84 31.41 -16.45
C ASN A 73 54.80 30.79 -17.42
N ASP A 74 54.24 29.63 -17.08
CA ASP A 74 53.30 28.86 -17.93
C ASP A 74 52.04 29.62 -18.35
N SER A 75 51.64 30.66 -17.62
CA SER A 75 50.40 31.41 -17.88
C SER A 75 50.63 32.90 -18.15
N THR A 76 51.88 33.38 -18.14
CA THR A 76 52.18 34.81 -18.26
C THR A 76 53.25 35.07 -19.32
N LEU A 77 52.86 35.83 -20.35
CA LEU A 77 53.77 36.38 -21.36
C LEU A 77 54.05 37.84 -21.04
N VAL A 78 55.30 38.27 -21.14
CA VAL A 78 55.73 39.65 -21.01
C VAL A 78 55.87 40.25 -22.41
N ILE A 79 55.07 41.28 -22.67
CA ILE A 79 55.01 42.00 -23.94
C ILE A 79 55.43 43.45 -23.65
N GLY A 80 56.71 43.74 -23.88
CA GLY A 80 57.28 45.04 -23.53
C GLY A 80 57.34 45.25 -22.03
N ASN A 81 56.64 46.27 -21.53
CA ASN A 81 56.52 46.57 -20.10
C ASN A 81 55.19 46.09 -19.51
N ASP A 82 54.35 45.42 -20.29
CA ASP A 82 53.06 44.88 -19.86
C ASP A 82 53.10 43.35 -19.81
N THR A 83 52.15 42.77 -19.08
CA THR A 83 51.98 41.32 -18.94
C THR A 83 50.65 40.89 -19.55
N PHE A 84 50.71 39.93 -20.47
CA PHE A 84 49.54 39.23 -20.99
C PHE A 84 49.35 37.93 -20.20
N LEU A 85 48.29 37.88 -19.40
CA LEU A 85 47.92 36.70 -18.62
C LEU A 85 47.00 35.79 -19.46
N ILE A 86 47.48 34.59 -19.77
CA ILE A 86 46.67 33.51 -20.34
C ILE A 86 45.90 32.89 -19.17
N ARG A 87 44.68 33.37 -18.92
CA ARG A 87 43.79 32.81 -17.89
C ARG A 87 43.24 31.47 -18.38
N GLY A 88 43.74 30.41 -17.76
CA GLY A 88 43.42 29.02 -18.06
C GLY A 88 44.72 28.25 -18.17
N SER A 89 44.89 27.18 -17.37
CA SER A 89 45.98 26.25 -17.62
C SER A 89 45.87 25.77 -19.06
N ALA A 90 46.96 25.77 -19.82
CA ALA A 90 47.01 25.12 -21.14
C ALA A 90 46.76 23.60 -21.08
N ARG A 91 46.42 23.04 -19.91
CA ARG A 91 45.70 21.76 -19.81
C ARG A 91 44.30 21.97 -20.34
N LEU A 92 44.17 21.95 -21.66
CA LEU A 92 42.91 21.66 -22.32
C LEU A 92 42.42 20.34 -21.69
N TRP A 93 41.39 20.41 -20.84
CA TRP A 93 40.84 19.24 -20.14
C TRP A 93 40.11 18.35 -21.14
N THR A 94 40.90 17.64 -21.93
CA THR A 94 40.49 16.64 -22.89
C THR A 94 40.83 15.29 -22.27
N VAL A 95 39.93 14.81 -21.44
CA VAL A 95 40.05 13.48 -20.85
C VAL A 95 39.30 12.48 -21.72
N SER A 96 39.99 11.43 -22.17
CA SER A 96 39.36 10.25 -22.78
C SER A 96 39.09 9.22 -21.68
N GLY A 97 38.16 9.54 -20.78
CA GLY A 97 37.86 8.75 -19.57
C GLY A 97 38.61 9.20 -18.31
N ASN A 98 38.60 8.39 -17.25
CA ASN A 98 39.09 8.79 -15.92
C ASN A 98 40.55 8.40 -15.62
N ALA A 99 41.29 7.86 -16.60
CA ALA A 99 42.67 7.43 -16.37
C ALA A 99 43.60 8.65 -16.21
N GLY A 100 44.33 8.72 -15.09
CA GLY A 100 45.31 9.78 -14.83
C GLY A 100 44.75 11.09 -14.30
N THR A 101 43.45 11.15 -13.95
CA THR A 101 42.88 12.30 -13.23
C THR A 101 43.33 12.29 -11.78
N ASP A 102 43.76 13.44 -11.26
CA ASP A 102 43.99 13.68 -9.84
C ASP A 102 42.70 14.25 -9.22
N PRO A 103 41.99 13.52 -8.35
CA PRO A 103 40.74 13.98 -7.74
C PRO A 103 40.87 15.31 -6.98
N ALA A 104 42.07 15.68 -6.53
CA ALA A 104 42.30 16.95 -5.83
C ALA A 104 42.33 18.16 -6.77
N ASN A 105 42.57 17.94 -8.07
CA ASN A 105 42.80 19.00 -9.06
C ASN A 105 41.87 18.91 -10.29
N ASP A 106 41.42 17.71 -10.66
CA ASP A 106 40.68 17.41 -11.88
C ASP A 106 39.21 17.10 -11.56
N PHE A 107 38.50 18.06 -10.98
CA PHE A 107 37.06 17.92 -10.67
C PHE A 107 36.22 19.08 -11.22
N LEU A 108 34.97 18.79 -11.55
CA LEU A 108 33.94 19.78 -11.87
C LEU A 108 33.21 20.21 -10.60
N GLY A 109 33.64 21.30 -9.99
CA GLY A 109 33.05 21.80 -8.76
C GLY A 109 33.70 23.07 -8.25
N THR A 110 33.58 23.31 -6.94
CA THR A 110 34.20 24.45 -6.26
C THR A 110 35.11 23.97 -5.13
N PHE A 111 36.26 24.62 -4.95
CA PHE A 111 37.17 24.35 -3.81
C PHE A 111 36.64 24.90 -2.47
N ASN A 112 35.67 25.81 -2.53
CA ASN A 112 35.06 26.43 -1.37
C ASN A 112 33.62 25.92 -1.18
N ASN A 113 33.05 26.21 -0.01
CA ASN A 113 31.68 25.85 0.36
C ASN A 113 30.66 26.71 -0.40
N VAL A 114 30.62 26.59 -1.72
CA VAL A 114 29.69 27.26 -2.63
C VAL A 114 29.07 26.18 -3.52
N GLY A 115 27.79 26.33 -3.87
CA GLY A 115 27.15 25.37 -4.76
C GLY A 115 27.73 25.44 -6.17
N PHE A 116 27.85 24.29 -6.84
CA PHE A 116 28.15 24.21 -8.27
C PHE A 116 26.83 24.20 -9.04
N THR A 117 26.70 24.98 -10.11
CA THR A 117 25.47 25.00 -10.93
C THR A 117 25.81 25.16 -12.41
N VAL A 118 25.43 24.17 -13.21
CA VAL A 118 25.43 24.25 -14.67
C VAL A 118 24.19 25.04 -15.11
N ARG A 119 24.40 26.09 -15.89
CA ARG A 119 23.33 26.94 -16.44
C ARG A 119 23.33 26.91 -17.96
N ALA A 120 22.15 27.00 -18.57
CA ALA A 120 21.98 27.29 -19.98
C ALA A 120 21.03 28.48 -20.12
N ASN A 121 21.44 29.52 -20.87
CA ASN A 121 20.69 30.78 -21.00
C ASN A 121 20.30 31.39 -19.65
N ASN A 122 21.26 31.41 -18.71
CA ASN A 122 21.09 31.86 -17.33
C ASN A 122 20.08 31.07 -16.47
N MET A 123 19.53 29.96 -16.97
CA MET A 123 18.67 29.07 -16.19
C MET A 123 19.47 27.87 -15.62
N PRO A 124 19.36 27.55 -14.32
CA PRO A 124 19.92 26.33 -13.74
C PRO A 124 19.39 25.07 -14.44
N LYS A 125 20.29 24.13 -14.73
CA LYS A 125 19.97 22.82 -15.35
C LYS A 125 20.40 21.64 -14.49
N LEU A 126 21.53 21.78 -13.79
CA LEU A 126 22.07 20.80 -12.86
C LEU A 126 22.82 21.56 -11.76
N GLY A 127 22.69 21.15 -10.50
CA GLY A 127 23.49 21.75 -9.45
C GLY A 127 23.65 20.90 -8.20
N PHE A 128 24.73 21.15 -7.49
CA PHE A 128 24.99 20.63 -6.15
C PHE A 128 24.88 21.81 -5.17
N ALA A 129 23.95 21.72 -4.22
CA ALA A 129 23.71 22.78 -3.25
C ALA A 129 24.80 22.80 -2.15
N ARG A 130 24.97 23.98 -1.55
CA ARG A 130 25.97 24.25 -0.50
C ARG A 130 25.69 23.54 0.83
N ASP A 131 24.42 23.38 1.16
CA ASP A 131 23.96 22.92 2.47
C ASP A 131 23.37 21.51 2.30
N ALA A 132 23.19 20.74 3.38
CA ALA A 132 22.69 19.35 3.45
C ALA A 132 21.29 19.06 2.84
N ARG A 133 20.86 19.91 1.92
CA ARG A 133 19.72 19.72 1.04
C ARG A 133 20.05 18.62 0.04
N PRO A 134 19.06 17.77 -0.28
CA PRO A 134 19.24 16.69 -1.23
C PRO A 134 19.73 17.21 -2.58
N PHE A 135 20.44 16.37 -3.32
CA PHE A 135 20.70 16.58 -4.74
C PHE A 135 19.40 17.01 -5.45
N GLN A 136 19.34 18.26 -5.91
CA GLN A 136 18.15 18.81 -6.57
C GLN A 136 18.34 18.73 -8.08
N LEU A 137 17.63 17.80 -8.72
CA LEU A 137 17.48 17.80 -10.17
C LEU A 137 16.25 18.60 -10.58
N THR A 138 16.42 19.91 -10.73
CA THR A 138 15.35 20.79 -11.22
C THR A 138 15.34 20.79 -12.75
N ALA A 139 14.55 19.90 -13.33
CA ALA A 139 14.53 19.70 -14.78
C ALA A 139 13.13 19.87 -15.37
N THR A 140 12.80 21.07 -15.84
CA THR A 140 11.73 21.24 -16.82
C THR A 140 12.27 20.81 -18.19
N GLY A 141 11.82 19.65 -18.70
CA GLY A 141 12.14 19.18 -20.06
C GLY A 141 13.42 18.35 -20.23
N MET A 142 13.93 17.69 -19.19
CA MET A 142 14.98 16.69 -19.39
C MET A 142 14.37 15.31 -19.71
N HIS A 143 14.81 14.71 -20.81
CA HIS A 143 14.58 13.30 -21.09
C HIS A 143 15.54 12.48 -20.23
N MET A 144 15.06 11.94 -19.11
CA MET A 144 15.84 11.00 -18.31
C MET A 144 15.69 9.62 -18.94
N PRO A 145 16.78 8.97 -19.39
CA PRO A 145 16.70 7.61 -19.89
C PRO A 145 16.14 6.70 -18.79
N THR A 146 15.34 5.72 -19.18
CA THR A 146 14.84 4.66 -18.30
C THR A 146 16.01 4.01 -17.54
N GLY A 147 15.96 4.02 -16.21
CA GLY A 147 17.00 3.46 -15.33
C GLY A 147 18.10 4.43 -14.84
N ALA A 148 18.02 5.73 -15.15
CA ALA A 148 19.12 6.68 -14.88
C ALA A 148 19.24 7.17 -13.41
N ILE A 149 18.25 6.93 -12.54
CA ILE A 149 18.33 7.30 -11.13
C ILE A 149 18.42 6.03 -10.29
N SER A 150 19.63 5.72 -9.82
CA SER A 150 19.87 4.74 -8.76
C SER A 150 20.14 5.49 -7.46
N LEU A 151 19.20 5.41 -6.51
CA LEU A 151 19.36 5.94 -5.16
C LEU A 151 19.88 4.79 -4.28
N THR A 152 21.16 4.46 -4.41
CA THR A 152 21.83 3.53 -3.50
C THR A 152 22.33 4.29 -2.28
N SER A 153 21.67 4.14 -1.14
CA SER A 153 22.24 4.55 0.15
C SER A 153 22.83 3.32 0.83
N SER A 154 24.10 3.38 1.21
CA SER A 154 24.77 2.27 1.93
C SER A 154 24.50 2.29 3.43
N SER A 155 23.81 3.31 3.96
CA SER A 155 23.59 3.46 5.41
C SER A 155 22.43 4.37 5.84
N ALA A 156 21.46 4.70 4.98
CA ALA A 156 20.35 5.56 5.41
C ALA A 156 19.23 4.71 6.03
N ALA A 157 18.90 4.99 7.29
CA ALA A 157 17.75 4.40 7.99
C ALA A 157 16.40 4.75 7.36
N SER A 158 16.35 5.73 6.46
CA SER A 158 15.18 6.08 5.65
C SER A 158 15.60 6.77 4.35
N THR A 159 15.03 6.35 3.23
CA THR A 159 15.05 7.11 1.97
C THR A 159 13.65 7.69 1.77
N GLU A 160 13.50 8.99 1.92
CA GLU A 160 12.22 9.67 1.67
C GLU A 160 12.18 10.16 0.23
N ILE A 161 11.18 9.71 -0.55
CA ILE A 161 10.90 10.22 -1.89
C ILE A 161 9.60 11.04 -1.81
N THR A 162 9.74 12.36 -1.73
CA THR A 162 8.59 13.29 -1.71
C THR A 162 8.25 13.70 -3.14
N PHE A 163 7.01 13.45 -3.57
CA PHE A 163 6.48 13.95 -4.84
C PHE A 163 5.63 15.21 -4.60
N GLY A 164 5.75 16.22 -5.46
CA GLY A 164 4.82 17.34 -5.45
C GLY A 164 3.52 17.00 -6.18
N ALA A 165 2.36 17.34 -5.61
CA ALA A 165 0.97 17.30 -6.12
C ALA A 165 0.44 16.05 -6.88
N THR A 166 1.22 15.43 -7.76
CA THR A 166 0.90 14.21 -8.54
C THR A 166 2.18 13.40 -8.78
N GLY A 167 2.50 12.48 -7.89
CA GLY A 167 3.57 11.50 -8.08
C GLY A 167 2.99 10.11 -8.35
N ILE A 168 3.43 9.46 -9.44
CA ILE A 168 3.13 8.04 -9.71
C ILE A 168 4.40 7.25 -9.41
N ILE A 169 4.32 6.29 -8.49
CA ILE A 169 5.37 5.29 -8.27
C ILE A 169 4.94 4.02 -9.01
N THR A 170 5.66 3.67 -10.07
CA THR A 170 5.49 2.37 -10.75
C THR A 170 6.68 1.49 -10.39
N THR A 171 6.48 0.53 -9.48
CA THR A 171 7.46 -0.52 -9.21
C THR A 171 7.16 -1.72 -10.11
N THR A 172 8.16 -2.22 -10.82
CA THR A 172 8.05 -3.41 -11.69
C THR A 172 8.87 -4.58 -11.13
N ASP A 173 9.10 -4.59 -9.81
CA ASP A 173 10.07 -5.49 -9.19
C ASP A 173 9.42 -6.58 -8.33
N THR A 174 10.06 -7.75 -8.29
CA THR A 174 9.66 -8.90 -7.48
C THR A 174 10.25 -8.74 -6.08
N VAL A 175 9.49 -8.18 -5.15
CA VAL A 175 9.96 -7.98 -3.77
C VAL A 175 9.93 -9.33 -3.03
N THR A 176 11.11 -9.95 -2.88
CA THR A 176 11.26 -11.33 -2.36
C THR A 176 11.53 -11.41 -0.85
N THR A 177 11.65 -10.28 -0.15
CA THR A 177 11.96 -10.27 1.30
C THR A 177 10.74 -9.91 2.15
N ALA A 178 10.49 -10.73 3.17
CA ALA A 178 9.38 -10.66 4.14
C ALA A 178 9.44 -9.45 5.12
N GLY A 179 9.73 -8.26 4.61
CA GLY A 179 9.67 -6.99 5.34
C GLY A 179 8.53 -6.11 4.84
N THR A 180 7.92 -5.33 5.73
CA THR A 180 6.80 -4.42 5.43
C THR A 180 7.14 -3.48 4.28
N ILE A 181 6.54 -3.70 3.10
CA ILE A 181 7.01 -3.11 1.82
C ILE A 181 6.56 -1.66 1.65
N PHE A 182 5.47 -1.23 2.29
CA PHE A 182 4.94 0.13 2.19
C PHE A 182 4.20 0.54 3.47
N PRO A 183 4.83 1.29 4.40
CA PRO A 183 4.08 2.00 5.42
C PRO A 183 3.32 3.15 4.74
N LEU A 184 2.07 2.93 4.33
CA LEU A 184 1.19 4.01 3.89
C LEU A 184 0.66 4.73 5.13
N GLY A 185 1.48 5.62 5.71
CA GLY A 185 1.08 6.46 6.82
C GLY A 185 0.18 7.59 6.31
N THR A 186 -1.14 7.46 6.45
CA THR A 186 -2.03 8.62 6.34
C THR A 186 -1.82 9.47 7.60
N SER A 187 -1.15 10.61 7.49
CA SER A 187 -1.13 11.61 8.57
C SER A 187 -2.58 12.03 8.85
N ASN A 188 -3.04 11.82 10.08
CA ASN A 188 -4.39 12.17 10.55
C ASN A 188 -4.86 13.53 10.03
N ALA A 189 -5.67 13.53 8.96
CA ALA A 189 -6.47 14.68 8.61
C ALA A 189 -7.62 14.72 9.63
N GLN A 190 -7.46 15.51 10.70
CA GLN A 190 -8.58 15.85 11.57
C GLN A 190 -9.54 16.77 10.81
N ALA A 191 -10.40 16.19 9.98
CA ALA A 191 -11.56 16.89 9.46
C ALA A 191 -12.67 16.81 10.51
N SER A 192 -12.98 17.94 11.15
CA SER A 192 -14.10 18.08 12.09
C SER A 192 -15.48 17.89 11.43
N SER A 193 -15.54 17.92 10.09
CA SER A 193 -16.62 17.40 9.27
C SER A 193 -16.15 17.25 7.81
N GLY A 194 -16.42 16.11 7.17
CA GLY A 194 -16.05 15.85 5.78
C GLY A 194 -15.97 14.36 5.45
N SER A 195 -16.31 13.99 4.21
CA SER A 195 -16.15 12.63 3.71
C SER A 195 -14.68 12.42 3.32
N MET A 196 -13.96 11.57 4.06
CA MET A 196 -12.59 11.19 3.72
C MET A 196 -12.63 9.93 2.85
N ASN A 197 -12.17 10.06 1.59
CA ASN A 197 -11.99 8.91 0.71
C ASN A 197 -10.53 8.44 0.85
N GLY A 198 -10.27 7.55 1.82
CA GLY A 198 -8.94 7.40 2.41
C GLY A 198 -7.94 6.51 1.67
N LEU A 199 -8.37 5.56 0.84
CA LEU A 199 -7.44 4.61 0.22
C LEU A 199 -8.13 3.77 -0.86
N ASN A 200 -7.72 3.89 -2.12
CA ASN A 200 -8.16 2.99 -3.20
C ASN A 200 -7.03 2.01 -3.51
N ILE A 201 -7.10 0.79 -2.98
CA ILE A 201 -6.16 -0.30 -3.31
C ILE A 201 -6.86 -1.24 -4.27
N THR A 202 -6.35 -1.35 -5.50
CA THR A 202 -6.72 -2.42 -6.43
C THR A 202 -5.57 -3.43 -6.47
N GLY A 203 -5.73 -4.56 -5.77
CA GLY A 203 -4.78 -5.67 -5.79
C GLY A 203 -5.39 -6.88 -6.49
N GLN A 204 -4.69 -7.44 -7.48
CA GLN A 204 -5.05 -8.73 -8.07
C GLN A 204 -4.05 -9.77 -7.57
N LEU A 205 -4.52 -10.77 -6.82
CA LEU A 205 -3.73 -11.95 -6.51
C LEU A 205 -3.86 -12.91 -7.70
N LEU A 206 -2.78 -13.09 -8.47
CA LEU A 206 -2.70 -14.16 -9.45
C LEU A 206 -2.13 -15.40 -8.77
N ASP A 207 -2.97 -16.39 -8.52
CA ASP A 207 -2.52 -17.69 -8.02
C ASP A 207 -1.84 -18.48 -9.16
N THR A 208 -0.63 -18.95 -8.90
CA THR A 208 0.09 -19.88 -9.77
C THR A 208 0.01 -21.26 -9.11
N ALA A 209 -1.17 -21.89 -9.19
CA ALA A 209 -1.46 -23.26 -8.79
C ALA A 209 -0.63 -23.81 -7.60
N GLY A 210 -1.02 -23.46 -6.37
CA GLY A 210 -0.48 -24.08 -5.16
C GLY A 210 -1.39 -23.93 -3.94
N ASP A 211 -1.42 -24.94 -3.07
CA ASP A 211 -2.15 -24.90 -1.80
C ASP A 211 -1.43 -23.95 -0.81
N GLY A 212 -1.87 -22.70 -0.74
CA GLY A 212 -1.35 -21.68 0.18
C GLY A 212 -2.46 -20.97 0.94
N ASN A 213 -2.20 -20.61 2.20
CA ASN A 213 -3.05 -19.68 2.95
C ASN A 213 -2.66 -18.25 2.56
N TYR A 214 -3.53 -17.56 1.81
CA TYR A 214 -3.30 -16.18 1.39
C TYR A 214 -4.13 -15.21 2.22
N THR A 215 -3.46 -14.33 2.98
CA THR A 215 -4.08 -13.17 3.62
C THR A 215 -3.85 -11.94 2.75
N ALA A 216 -4.84 -11.57 1.93
CA ALA A 216 -4.74 -10.45 0.99
C ALA A 216 -4.80 -9.08 1.67
N PHE A 217 -5.57 -8.96 2.76
CA PHE A 217 -5.86 -7.69 3.40
C PHE A 217 -6.16 -7.86 4.89
N LEU A 218 -5.33 -7.29 5.75
CA LEU A 218 -5.53 -7.27 7.20
C LEU A 218 -5.83 -5.83 7.65
N ILE A 219 -7.10 -5.53 7.95
CA ILE A 219 -7.48 -4.24 8.55
C ILE A 219 -7.32 -4.34 10.07
N SER A 220 -6.20 -3.84 10.59
CA SER A 220 -5.93 -3.77 12.04
C SER A 220 -6.12 -2.34 12.56
N GLY A 221 -7.36 -1.85 12.58
CA GLY A 221 -7.66 -0.51 13.10
C GLY A 221 -7.84 -0.52 14.62
N SER A 222 -7.09 0.29 15.36
CA SER A 222 -7.47 0.73 16.71
C SER A 222 -8.31 1.99 16.57
N ILE A 223 -9.63 1.88 16.78
CA ILE A 223 -10.52 3.04 16.76
C ILE A 223 -10.64 3.56 18.18
N ASP A 224 -9.88 4.60 18.51
CA ASP A 224 -10.04 5.32 19.76
C ASP A 224 -11.21 6.31 19.63
N GLN A 225 -12.29 6.05 20.37
CA GLN A 225 -13.40 6.97 20.44
C GLN A 225 -13.35 7.72 21.75
N GLY A 226 -12.90 8.97 21.68
CA GLY A 226 -13.19 9.94 22.72
C GLY A 226 -14.68 9.86 23.03
N ALA A 227 -14.99 9.60 24.30
CA ALA A 227 -16.35 9.48 24.81
C ALA A 227 -17.26 10.59 24.23
N GLN A 228 -18.55 10.28 24.01
CA GLN A 228 -19.71 11.21 23.85
C GLN A 228 -20.58 11.08 22.57
N GLY A 229 -20.45 10.05 21.72
CA GLY A 229 -21.30 9.91 20.53
C GLY A 229 -22.21 8.67 20.51
N THR A 230 -23.42 8.74 21.06
CA THR A 230 -24.44 7.68 20.86
C THR A 230 -25.01 7.74 19.46
N GLY A 231 -24.53 6.86 18.57
CA GLY A 231 -25.22 6.45 17.36
C GLY A 231 -24.42 6.62 16.07
N ILE A 232 -23.55 5.65 15.74
CA ILE A 232 -23.14 5.38 14.34
C ILE A 232 -23.03 3.87 14.15
N VAL A 233 -23.63 3.37 13.06
CA VAL A 233 -23.54 2.00 12.56
C VAL A 233 -22.10 1.73 12.11
N ARG A 234 -21.46 0.74 12.75
CA ARG A 234 -20.09 0.31 12.43
C ARG A 234 -20.13 -1.06 11.77
N GLY A 235 -19.78 -1.09 10.50
CA GLY A 235 -19.58 -2.32 9.76
C GLY A 235 -18.65 -2.05 8.59
N LEU A 236 -17.85 -3.03 8.22
CA LEU A 236 -17.22 -3.09 6.91
C LEU A 236 -18.34 -3.08 5.87
N TYR A 237 -18.56 -1.94 5.21
CA TYR A 237 -19.50 -1.85 4.09
C TYR A 237 -18.78 -2.34 2.84
N LEU A 238 -18.99 -3.62 2.49
CA LEU A 238 -18.65 -4.15 1.18
C LEU A 238 -19.73 -3.68 0.21
N ASN A 239 -19.55 -2.50 -0.40
CA ASN A 239 -20.44 -2.03 -1.47
C ASN A 239 -19.97 -2.66 -2.78
N GLU A 240 -20.38 -3.90 -3.03
CA GLU A 240 -20.07 -4.59 -4.28
C GLU A 240 -20.93 -3.96 -5.40
N THR A 241 -20.29 -3.46 -6.46
CA THR A 241 -21.01 -3.24 -7.72
C THR A 241 -21.19 -4.60 -8.37
N ILE A 242 -22.35 -5.23 -8.14
CA ILE A 242 -22.67 -6.59 -8.57
C ILE A 242 -23.10 -6.55 -10.05
N ASN A 243 -22.22 -7.01 -10.94
CA ASN A 243 -22.46 -6.97 -12.39
C ASN A 243 -22.84 -8.34 -12.98
N ASN A 244 -23.00 -9.41 -12.18
CA ASN A 244 -23.44 -10.70 -12.72
C ASN A 244 -24.04 -11.63 -11.66
N ALA A 245 -25.04 -12.41 -12.06
CA ALA A 245 -26.06 -13.03 -11.20
C ALA A 245 -25.63 -14.24 -10.33
N ASN A 246 -24.34 -14.57 -10.19
CA ASN A 246 -23.92 -15.87 -9.63
C ASN A 246 -22.77 -15.84 -8.61
N HIS A 247 -22.63 -14.82 -7.76
CA HIS A 247 -21.62 -14.86 -6.69
C HIS A 247 -22.26 -14.91 -5.30
N TYR A 248 -21.88 -15.96 -4.56
CA TYR A 248 -22.32 -16.23 -3.19
C TYR A 248 -21.50 -15.39 -2.21
N HIS A 249 -22.19 -14.70 -1.30
CA HIS A 249 -21.60 -13.90 -0.23
C HIS A 249 -20.88 -14.78 0.80
N ALA A 250 -19.58 -14.56 1.01
CA ALA A 250 -18.81 -15.18 2.08
C ALA A 250 -18.64 -14.21 3.26
N LEU A 251 -19.60 -14.19 4.18
CA LEU A 251 -19.36 -13.70 5.53
C LEU A 251 -18.77 -14.85 6.36
N GLU A 252 -17.45 -15.02 6.33
CA GLU A 252 -16.79 -16.04 7.14
C GLU A 252 -16.52 -15.54 8.55
N VAL A 253 -17.12 -16.21 9.55
CA VAL A 253 -16.94 -15.86 10.96
C VAL A 253 -15.99 -16.84 11.61
N ALA A 254 -14.73 -16.43 11.76
CA ALA A 254 -13.77 -17.12 12.59
C ALA A 254 -14.06 -16.82 14.08
N ARG A 255 -14.44 -17.87 14.81
CA ARG A 255 -14.53 -17.94 16.29
C ARG A 255 -15.69 -17.21 16.99
N GLY A 256 -16.90 -17.66 16.68
CA GLY A 256 -17.95 -17.75 17.70
C GLY A 256 -19.08 -16.73 17.57
N LYS A 257 -20.21 -17.24 17.07
CA LYS A 257 -21.56 -16.66 17.05
C LYS A 257 -21.77 -15.46 16.11
N THR A 258 -22.14 -15.79 14.87
CA THR A 258 -22.88 -14.90 13.98
C THR A 258 -24.33 -14.84 14.42
N VAL A 259 -24.81 -13.67 14.81
CA VAL A 259 -26.26 -13.43 14.97
C VAL A 259 -26.76 -12.84 13.66
N LEU A 260 -27.22 -13.72 12.77
CA LEU A 260 -28.04 -13.30 11.62
C LEU A 260 -29.41 -12.92 12.21
N LYS A 261 -29.71 -11.62 12.27
CA LYS A 261 -31.03 -11.11 12.66
C LYS A 261 -32.03 -11.09 11.50
N ASP A 262 -31.69 -11.71 10.38
CA ASP A 262 -32.51 -11.70 9.16
C ASP A 262 -32.82 -13.12 8.68
N THR A 263 -33.83 -13.20 7.83
CA THR A 263 -34.44 -14.42 7.29
C THR A 263 -33.39 -15.26 6.56
N LEU A 264 -33.03 -16.41 7.14
CA LEU A 264 -32.16 -17.39 6.50
C LEU A 264 -32.97 -18.15 5.44
N THR A 265 -32.91 -17.70 4.18
CA THR A 265 -33.48 -18.43 3.04
C THR A 265 -32.49 -19.51 2.60
N LEU A 266 -32.71 -20.77 3.01
CA LEU A 266 -31.95 -21.92 2.51
C LEU A 266 -32.49 -22.31 1.14
N SER A 267 -31.74 -22.04 0.08
CA SER A 267 -32.15 -22.27 -1.33
C SER A 267 -32.36 -23.74 -1.70
N THR A 268 -32.02 -24.68 -0.82
CA THR A 268 -32.29 -26.12 -0.97
C THR A 268 -32.85 -26.72 0.32
N GLY A 269 -33.89 -26.09 0.87
CA GLY A 269 -34.74 -26.73 1.86
C GLY A 269 -35.32 -28.00 1.26
N ILE A 270 -34.86 -29.17 1.74
CA ILE A 270 -35.47 -30.46 1.42
C ILE A 270 -36.92 -30.36 1.88
N ALA A 271 -37.83 -30.15 0.93
CA ALA A 271 -39.26 -30.32 1.13
C ALA A 271 -39.54 -31.80 1.36
N LYS A 272 -39.24 -32.32 2.56
CA LYS A 272 -39.71 -33.61 3.00
C LYS A 272 -41.07 -33.38 3.65
N SER A 273 -42.10 -33.73 2.90
CA SER A 273 -43.51 -33.83 3.30
C SER A 273 -43.78 -34.88 4.39
N ASP A 274 -42.77 -35.29 5.15
CA ASP A 274 -42.92 -36.29 6.20
C ASP A 274 -43.31 -35.61 7.52
N THR A 275 -44.57 -35.17 7.58
CA THR A 275 -45.19 -34.60 8.78
C THR A 275 -45.55 -35.67 9.81
N ALA A 276 -45.24 -36.95 9.57
CA ALA A 276 -45.76 -38.04 10.38
C ALA A 276 -44.84 -38.45 11.53
N SER A 277 -43.54 -38.13 11.51
CA SER A 277 -42.62 -38.69 12.51
C SER A 277 -41.38 -37.83 12.77
N TYR A 278 -41.50 -36.82 13.62
CA TYR A 278 -40.41 -36.03 14.24
C TYR A 278 -39.85 -34.83 13.46
N LYS A 279 -40.18 -33.60 13.93
CA LYS A 279 -39.24 -32.58 14.46
C LYS A 279 -40.03 -31.33 14.93
N PRO A 280 -39.54 -30.55 15.91
CA PRO A 280 -40.28 -29.42 16.49
C PRO A 280 -40.42 -28.19 15.57
N VAL A 281 -39.92 -28.27 14.35
CA VAL A 281 -39.87 -27.16 13.40
C VAL A 281 -40.28 -27.68 12.02
N ALA A 282 -41.34 -27.12 11.46
CA ALA A 282 -41.76 -27.35 10.08
C ALA A 282 -41.37 -26.15 9.21
N ALA A 283 -41.01 -26.40 7.95
CA ALA A 283 -40.81 -25.35 6.96
C ALA A 283 -42.01 -25.32 5.99
N ASP A 284 -42.51 -24.14 5.65
CA ASP A 284 -43.54 -23.99 4.60
C ASP A 284 -42.93 -24.07 3.19
N ALA A 285 -43.77 -24.04 2.15
CA ALA A 285 -43.33 -24.07 0.77
C ALA A 285 -42.50 -22.84 0.35
N ALA A 286 -42.51 -21.78 1.16
CA ALA A 286 -41.70 -20.58 0.97
C ALA A 286 -40.38 -20.62 1.78
N GLY A 287 -40.10 -21.71 2.50
CA GLY A 287 -38.89 -21.89 3.29
C GLY A 287 -38.93 -21.24 4.68
N ASN A 288 -40.09 -20.76 5.15
CA ASN A 288 -40.24 -20.19 6.48
C ASN A 288 -40.35 -21.30 7.53
N PHE A 289 -39.56 -21.21 8.61
CA PHE A 289 -39.58 -22.17 9.71
C PHE A 289 -40.56 -21.74 10.81
N TYR A 290 -41.48 -22.63 11.19
CA TYR A 290 -42.44 -22.40 12.28
C TYR A 290 -42.36 -23.50 13.34
N LYS A 291 -42.57 -23.12 14.60
CA LYS A 291 -42.86 -24.06 15.68
C LYS A 291 -44.28 -24.59 15.48
N MET A 292 -44.44 -25.91 15.33
CA MET A 292 -45.76 -26.50 15.13
C MET A 292 -46.65 -26.29 16.37
N THR A 293 -47.84 -25.69 16.16
CA THR A 293 -48.83 -25.38 17.22
C THR A 293 -49.25 -26.62 18.02
N ALA A 294 -49.21 -27.81 17.42
CA ALA A 294 -49.62 -29.06 18.03
C ALA A 294 -48.63 -29.62 19.08
N TRP A 295 -47.39 -29.12 19.16
CA TRP A 295 -46.40 -29.67 20.11
C TRP A 295 -46.59 -29.19 21.55
N ASN A 296 -47.39 -28.13 21.76
CA ASN A 296 -47.65 -27.54 23.07
C ASN A 296 -49.13 -27.64 23.49
N THR A 297 -49.92 -28.55 22.89
CA THR A 297 -51.25 -28.84 23.43
C THR A 297 -51.08 -29.67 24.70
N THR A 298 -51.04 -29.00 25.85
CA THR A 298 -51.23 -29.64 27.15
C THR A 298 -52.52 -30.46 27.06
N VAL A 299 -52.41 -31.78 27.11
CA VAL A 299 -53.59 -32.65 27.17
C VAL A 299 -54.26 -32.36 28.51
N ASN A 300 -55.33 -31.56 28.49
CA ASN A 300 -56.13 -31.26 29.67
C ASN A 300 -56.86 -32.53 30.10
N ARG A 301 -56.20 -33.38 30.89
CA ARG A 301 -56.80 -34.58 31.49
C ARG A 301 -57.88 -34.13 32.47
N LYS A 302 -59.14 -34.43 32.19
CA LYS A 302 -60.24 -34.11 33.11
C LYS A 302 -60.33 -35.18 34.21
N SER A 303 -60.67 -34.74 35.41
CA SER A 303 -60.85 -35.63 36.56
C SER A 303 -62.26 -35.52 37.15
N ALA A 304 -62.77 -36.63 37.68
CA ALA A 304 -64.02 -36.68 38.44
C ALA A 304 -63.77 -37.18 39.87
N SER A 305 -64.51 -36.64 40.85
CA SER A 305 -64.53 -37.11 42.24
C SER A 305 -65.85 -37.82 42.53
N VAL A 306 -65.79 -39.04 43.07
CA VAL A 306 -66.93 -39.94 43.23
C VAL A 306 -67.13 -40.25 44.70
N THR A 307 -68.30 -39.90 45.26
CA THR A 307 -68.66 -40.20 46.66
C THR A 307 -69.82 -41.19 46.79
N GLY A 308 -70.39 -41.66 45.68
CA GLY A 308 -71.46 -42.66 45.66
C GLY A 308 -70.94 -44.10 45.58
N SER A 309 -71.84 -45.06 45.84
CA SER A 309 -71.56 -46.50 45.70
C SER A 309 -71.49 -46.98 44.25
N SER A 310 -71.90 -46.15 43.28
CA SER A 310 -71.80 -46.47 41.85
C SER A 310 -71.49 -45.21 41.03
N TYR A 311 -70.69 -45.36 39.97
CA TYR A 311 -70.38 -44.28 39.03
C TYR A 311 -70.03 -44.85 37.65
N SER A 312 -70.63 -44.29 36.59
CA SER A 312 -70.27 -44.61 35.20
C SER A 312 -69.40 -43.49 34.64
N ILE A 313 -68.22 -43.83 34.14
CA ILE A 313 -67.22 -42.83 33.73
C ILE A 313 -67.62 -42.22 32.37
N PRO A 314 -67.76 -40.89 32.26
CA PRO A 314 -68.01 -40.22 30.98
C PRO A 314 -66.86 -40.37 29.97
N ALA A 315 -67.14 -40.11 28.69
CA ALA A 315 -66.16 -40.24 27.61
C ALA A 315 -64.95 -39.29 27.72
N ASP A 316 -65.06 -38.20 28.49
CA ASP A 316 -64.05 -37.15 28.60
C ASP A 316 -63.28 -37.13 29.92
N ILE A 317 -63.52 -38.10 30.81
CA ILE A 317 -62.80 -38.25 32.08
C ILE A 317 -61.65 -39.25 31.95
N ASP A 318 -60.44 -38.84 32.35
CA ASP A 318 -59.23 -39.67 32.31
C ASP A 318 -58.78 -40.08 33.72
N VAL A 319 -59.26 -39.38 34.76
CA VAL A 319 -58.90 -39.65 36.16
C VAL A 319 -60.15 -39.69 37.04
N VAL A 320 -60.31 -40.77 37.81
CA VAL A 320 -61.43 -40.94 38.75
C VAL A 320 -60.87 -41.05 40.17
N LEU A 321 -61.32 -40.17 41.05
CA LEU A 321 -60.96 -40.15 42.46
C LEU A 321 -62.15 -40.66 43.27
N VAL A 322 -62.07 -41.89 43.78
CA VAL A 322 -63.17 -42.52 44.51
C VAL A 322 -63.01 -42.29 46.01
N ASN A 323 -63.92 -41.54 46.61
CA ASN A 323 -63.96 -41.22 48.04
C ASN A 323 -65.29 -41.65 48.66
N TYR A 324 -65.62 -42.95 48.52
CA TYR A 324 -66.81 -43.55 49.11
C TYR A 324 -66.50 -44.11 50.51
N ALA A 325 -67.29 -43.72 51.52
CA ALA A 325 -66.90 -43.86 52.92
C ALA A 325 -67.04 -45.28 53.50
N ALA A 326 -67.93 -46.12 52.98
CA ALA A 326 -68.18 -47.45 53.55
C ALA A 326 -68.75 -48.43 52.52
N GLY A 327 -68.38 -49.71 52.59
CA GLY A 327 -68.89 -50.77 51.70
C GLY A 327 -68.06 -50.94 50.42
N GLN A 328 -68.73 -51.24 49.32
CA GLN A 328 -68.11 -51.44 48.01
C GLN A 328 -68.61 -50.37 47.03
N ALA A 329 -67.70 -49.69 46.33
CA ALA A 329 -68.04 -48.82 45.21
C ALA A 329 -67.88 -49.58 43.89
N THR A 330 -68.77 -49.37 42.93
CA THR A 330 -68.65 -49.92 41.57
C THR A 330 -68.40 -48.80 40.56
N ILE A 331 -67.29 -48.88 39.83
CA ILE A 331 -66.93 -47.94 38.76
C ILE A 331 -67.10 -48.64 37.42
N THR A 332 -68.04 -48.18 36.61
CA THR A 332 -68.30 -48.73 35.27
C THR A 332 -67.45 -48.00 34.23
N LEU A 333 -66.59 -48.75 33.55
CA LEU A 333 -65.76 -48.25 32.44
C LEU A 333 -66.65 -47.92 31.24
N PRO A 334 -66.34 -46.86 30.47
CA PRO A 334 -67.11 -46.49 29.31
C PRO A 334 -66.85 -47.45 28.15
N ILE A 335 -67.64 -47.35 27.08
CA ILE A 335 -67.23 -47.92 25.78
C ILE A 335 -65.92 -47.24 25.38
N GLY A 336 -64.88 -48.05 25.16
CA GLY A 336 -63.53 -47.53 24.93
C GLY A 336 -63.32 -47.02 23.51
N THR A 337 -62.38 -46.09 23.37
CA THR A 337 -61.75 -45.72 22.10
C THR A 337 -60.32 -46.23 22.13
N LEU A 338 -59.78 -46.68 20.99
CA LEU A 338 -58.42 -47.22 20.92
C LEU A 338 -57.41 -46.29 21.63
N ASP A 339 -56.54 -46.90 22.44
CA ASP A 339 -55.50 -46.24 23.22
C ASP A 339 -55.95 -45.28 24.33
N ARG A 340 -57.24 -45.24 24.68
CA ARG A 340 -57.69 -44.46 25.83
C ARG A 340 -57.19 -45.06 27.14
N GLU A 341 -56.66 -44.21 28.02
CA GLU A 341 -56.20 -44.57 29.36
C GLU A 341 -57.07 -43.90 30.43
N ILE A 342 -57.48 -44.66 31.45
CA ILE A 342 -58.21 -44.13 32.61
C ILE A 342 -57.49 -44.56 33.88
N THR A 343 -57.21 -43.61 34.77
CA THR A 343 -56.64 -43.90 36.09
C THR A 343 -57.69 -43.74 37.18
N ILE A 344 -57.90 -44.78 37.96
CA ILE A 344 -58.88 -44.82 39.04
C ILE A 344 -58.13 -44.98 40.35
N LYS A 345 -58.34 -44.03 41.26
CA LYS A 345 -57.70 -43.98 42.58
C LYS A 345 -58.74 -44.16 43.66
N ASN A 346 -58.61 -45.19 44.47
CA ASN A 346 -59.39 -45.30 45.70
C ASN A 346 -58.74 -44.43 46.77
N LEU A 347 -59.42 -43.39 47.23
CA LEU A 347 -58.93 -42.50 48.29
C LEU A 347 -59.38 -42.94 49.68
N SER A 348 -60.29 -43.90 49.78
CA SER A 348 -60.83 -44.37 51.05
C SER A 348 -59.97 -45.48 51.66
N ASN A 349 -59.91 -45.48 52.99
CA ASN A 349 -59.16 -46.40 53.82
C ASN A 349 -59.99 -47.60 54.28
N ALA A 350 -61.27 -47.66 53.91
CA ALA A 350 -62.23 -48.65 54.43
C ALA A 350 -63.00 -49.42 53.35
N ASN A 351 -63.13 -48.88 52.14
CA ASN A 351 -63.92 -49.49 51.07
C ASN A 351 -63.03 -50.26 50.07
N THR A 352 -63.68 -51.10 49.26
CA THR A 352 -63.09 -51.67 48.04
C THR A 352 -63.79 -51.07 46.82
N VAL A 353 -63.05 -50.79 45.75
CA VAL A 353 -63.62 -50.33 44.48
C VAL A 353 -63.60 -51.48 43.49
N VAL A 354 -64.75 -51.85 42.94
CA VAL A 354 -64.88 -52.84 41.87
C VAL A 354 -65.05 -52.13 40.53
N LEU A 355 -64.36 -52.63 39.51
CA LEU A 355 -64.43 -52.13 38.14
C LEU A 355 -65.37 -53.03 37.33
N SER A 356 -66.37 -52.42 36.70
CA SER A 356 -67.26 -53.10 35.75
C SER A 356 -66.85 -52.73 34.32
N GLY A 357 -66.72 -53.72 33.45
CA GLY A 357 -66.28 -53.55 32.05
C GLY A 357 -64.78 -53.81 31.82
N LEU A 358 -64.05 -54.29 32.83
CA LEU A 358 -62.69 -54.82 32.65
C LEU A 358 -62.76 -56.19 31.95
N ASP A 359 -61.69 -56.57 31.24
CA ASP A 359 -61.57 -57.92 30.68
C ASP A 359 -61.75 -58.98 31.77
N ALA A 360 -62.40 -60.10 31.43
CA ALA A 360 -62.68 -61.16 32.38
C ALA A 360 -61.42 -61.84 32.95
N SER A 361 -60.27 -61.72 32.27
CA SER A 361 -58.99 -62.23 32.79
C SER A 361 -58.36 -61.33 33.85
N GLU A 362 -58.87 -60.12 34.06
CA GLU A 362 -58.27 -59.13 34.96
C GLU A 362 -58.96 -59.08 36.34
N THR A 363 -58.18 -58.84 37.39
CA THR A 363 -58.74 -58.64 38.74
C THR A 363 -59.29 -57.23 38.89
N GLY A 364 -60.59 -57.05 38.61
CA GLY A 364 -61.31 -55.78 38.66
C GLY A 364 -61.62 -55.23 40.06
N SER A 365 -60.73 -55.35 41.03
CA SER A 365 -60.89 -54.74 42.36
C SER A 365 -59.67 -53.94 42.80
N ILE A 366 -59.90 -52.78 43.41
CA ILE A 366 -58.90 -51.88 43.99
C ILE A 366 -59.12 -51.85 45.50
N GLY A 367 -58.07 -52.22 46.26
CA GLY A 367 -58.09 -52.16 47.72
C GLY A 367 -58.09 -50.74 48.28
N THR A 368 -57.94 -50.62 49.59
CA THR A 368 -57.84 -49.33 50.27
C THR A 368 -56.60 -48.57 49.81
N HIS A 369 -56.74 -47.28 49.52
CA HIS A 369 -55.67 -46.44 48.94
C HIS A 369 -55.02 -46.96 47.64
N GLY A 370 -55.61 -47.95 46.98
CA GLY A 370 -55.08 -48.52 45.75
C GLY A 370 -55.33 -47.63 44.53
N THR A 371 -54.59 -47.91 43.45
CA THR A 371 -54.76 -47.27 42.15
C THR A 371 -54.69 -48.30 41.05
N ILE A 372 -55.49 -48.13 40.00
CA ILE A 372 -55.34 -48.88 38.76
C ILE A 372 -55.40 -47.93 37.57
N THR A 373 -54.54 -48.15 36.59
CA THR A 373 -54.65 -47.54 35.27
C THR A 373 -55.06 -48.62 34.30
N VAL A 374 -56.15 -48.38 33.58
CA VAL A 374 -56.67 -49.27 32.55
C VAL A 374 -56.50 -48.62 31.18
N LYS A 375 -56.28 -49.45 30.15
CA LYS A 375 -56.17 -49.02 28.76
C LYS A 375 -57.14 -49.81 27.89
N TYR A 376 -57.82 -49.15 26.96
CA TYR A 376 -58.64 -49.85 25.98
C TYR A 376 -57.81 -50.28 24.79
N THR A 377 -57.78 -51.59 24.50
CA THR A 377 -56.97 -52.18 23.43
C THR A 377 -57.65 -52.19 22.06
N GLY A 378 -58.91 -51.75 21.99
CA GLY A 378 -59.77 -51.90 20.82
C GLY A 378 -60.86 -52.95 21.02
N ASP A 379 -60.61 -53.94 21.89
CA ASP A 379 -61.54 -55.03 22.19
C ASP A 379 -62.06 -54.97 23.63
N ALA A 380 -61.16 -54.78 24.60
CA ALA A 380 -61.48 -54.77 26.03
C ALA A 380 -60.65 -53.74 26.81
N TRP A 381 -61.07 -53.46 28.05
CA TRP A 381 -60.25 -52.72 28.99
C TRP A 381 -59.32 -53.66 29.74
N VAL A 382 -58.02 -53.40 29.69
CA VAL A 382 -57.00 -54.19 30.39
C VAL A 382 -56.28 -53.34 31.43
N GLY A 383 -55.89 -53.94 32.55
CA GLY A 383 -55.09 -53.26 33.57
C GLY A 383 -53.64 -53.14 33.12
N ILE A 384 -53.15 -51.92 32.92
CA ILE A 384 -51.74 -51.69 32.54
C ILE A 384 -50.85 -51.31 33.72
N SER A 385 -51.44 -50.93 34.85
CA SER A 385 -50.75 -50.68 36.11
C SER A 385 -51.73 -50.84 37.26
N LYS A 386 -51.30 -51.51 38.35
CA LYS A 386 -52.10 -51.70 39.56
C LYS A 386 -51.18 -51.60 40.78
N TYR A 387 -51.59 -50.80 41.77
CA TYR A 387 -50.88 -50.59 43.02
C TYR A 387 -51.84 -50.66 44.21
#